data_AF-A0A3B4YHQ0-F1
#
_entry.id   AF-A0A3B4YHQ0-F1
#
_cell.length_a   1.000
_cell.length_b   1.000
_cell.length_c   1.000
_cell.angle_alpha   90.00
_cell.angle_beta   90.00
_cell.angle_gamma   90.00
#
_symmetry.space_group_name_H-M   'P 1'
#
loop_
_entity.id
_entity.type
_entity.pdbx_description
1 polymer ?
#
loop_
_entity_poly.entity_id
_entity_poly.type
_entity_poly.pdbx_seq_one_letter_code
_entity_poly.pdbx_strand_id
1 'polypeptide(L)'
;MCFFFFFFCSSYNFIGNESDELIATGYSLADIYRSSPALGRYFSKAEIHVLRNSSVIADYHLTFLMPEEQQDQLRNFTLSREMVYNVFRQFLYDQEPDSSELLYIDPLSLNIQLRH
;
A
#
# COMPACT_ATOMS: atom_id res chain seq x y z
N MET A 1 -9.02 5.88 -24.98
CA MET A 1 -8.21 6.60 -23.98
C MET A 1 -7.09 5.68 -23.55
N CYS A 2 -5.85 6.10 -23.70
CA CYS A 2 -4.69 5.38 -23.22
C CYS A 2 -4.52 5.68 -21.72
N PHE A 3 -4.51 4.64 -20.88
CA PHE A 3 -4.20 4.76 -19.46
C PHE A 3 -2.81 4.18 -19.22
N PHE A 4 -1.97 4.93 -18.50
CA PHE A 4 -0.66 4.47 -18.07
C PHE A 4 -0.78 3.76 -16.73
N PHE A 5 -0.08 2.64 -16.58
CA PHE A 5 -0.04 1.89 -15.33
C PHE A 5 1.17 2.32 -14.51
N PHE A 6 0.94 2.67 -13.26
CA PHE A 6 1.97 3.07 -12.32
C PHE A 6 2.05 2.08 -11.17
N PHE A 7 3.23 1.50 -10.95
CA PHE A 7 3.43 0.42 -10.00
C PHE A 7 4.27 0.87 -8.81
N PHE A 8 3.73 0.64 -7.62
CA PHE A 8 4.43 0.76 -6.35
C PHE A 8 4.61 -0.62 -5.74
N CYS A 9 5.86 -0.98 -5.44
CA CYS A 9 6.18 -2.16 -4.65
C CYS A 9 6.41 -1.70 -3.20
N SER A 10 5.65 -2.21 -2.27
CA SER A 10 5.75 -1.86 -0.85
C SER A 10 6.04 -3.13 -0.04
N SER A 11 7.16 -3.14 0.67
CA SER A 11 7.54 -4.24 1.56
C SER A 11 7.31 -3.81 3.00
N TYR A 12 6.63 -4.65 3.78
CA TYR A 12 6.31 -4.38 5.19
C TYR A 12 6.74 -5.53 6.06
N ASN A 13 7.23 -5.24 7.28
CA ASN A 13 7.44 -6.26 8.30
C ASN A 13 6.21 -6.32 9.20
N PHE A 14 5.58 -7.49 9.25
CA PHE A 14 4.52 -7.80 10.19
C PHE A 14 5.12 -8.52 11.40
N ILE A 15 4.57 -8.23 12.57
CA ILE A 15 4.87 -8.98 13.79
C ILE A 15 3.53 -9.59 14.21
N GLY A 16 3.32 -10.85 13.85
CA GLY A 16 2.11 -11.61 14.17
C GLY A 16 2.24 -13.08 13.75
N ASN A 17 1.29 -13.89 14.19
CA ASN A 17 1.49 -15.32 14.38
C ASN A 17 1.00 -16.16 13.17
N GLU A 18 0.23 -15.57 12.25
CA GLU A 18 -0.55 -16.32 11.26
C GLU A 18 -0.49 -15.75 9.84
N SER A 19 -0.25 -16.62 8.87
CA SER A 19 -0.11 -16.28 7.44
C SER A 19 -1.42 -15.91 6.75
N ASP A 20 -2.56 -16.40 7.24
CA ASP A 20 -3.89 -16.15 6.66
C ASP A 20 -4.38 -14.71 6.94
N GLU A 21 -3.85 -14.12 8.00
CA GLU A 21 -4.23 -12.78 8.46
C GLU A 21 -3.50 -11.68 7.67
N LEU A 22 -2.35 -12.02 7.09
CA LEU A 22 -1.59 -11.17 6.14
C LEU A 22 -2.31 -11.03 4.80
N ILE A 23 -2.96 -12.11 4.36
CA ILE A 23 -3.84 -12.08 3.19
C ILE A 23 -4.99 -11.11 3.47
N ALA A 24 -5.59 -11.16 4.66
CA ALA A 24 -6.61 -10.21 5.11
C ALA A 24 -6.09 -8.76 5.18
N THR A 25 -4.82 -8.54 5.53
CA THR A 25 -4.21 -7.20 5.50
C THR A 25 -3.95 -6.69 4.08
N GLY A 26 -3.74 -7.57 3.10
CA GLY A 26 -3.73 -7.18 1.69
C GLY A 26 -5.08 -6.67 1.19
N TYR A 27 -6.17 -7.25 1.65
CA TYR A 27 -7.51 -6.72 1.41
C TYR A 27 -7.69 -5.35 2.08
N SER A 28 -7.20 -5.19 3.31
CA SER A 28 -7.19 -3.89 4.00
C SER A 28 -6.39 -2.82 3.23
N LEU A 29 -5.22 -3.16 2.70
CA LEU A 29 -4.40 -2.26 1.87
C LEU A 29 -5.15 -1.77 0.62
N ALA A 30 -5.84 -2.66 -0.08
CA ALA A 30 -6.65 -2.26 -1.23
C ALA A 30 -7.73 -1.26 -0.81
N ASP A 31 -8.41 -1.52 0.31
CA ASP A 31 -9.50 -0.68 0.81
C ASP A 31 -9.01 0.69 1.30
N ILE A 32 -7.82 0.78 1.90
CA ILE A 32 -7.19 2.05 2.31
C ILE A 32 -6.93 2.94 1.10
N TYR A 33 -6.24 2.41 0.09
CA TYR A 33 -5.90 3.20 -1.09
C TYR A 33 -7.13 3.53 -1.93
N ARG A 34 -8.13 2.64 -1.95
CA ARG A 34 -9.42 2.85 -2.62
C ARG A 34 -10.29 3.89 -1.92
N SER A 35 -10.29 3.93 -0.59
CA SER A 35 -11.06 4.91 0.20
C SER A 35 -10.37 6.27 0.31
N SER A 36 -9.07 6.35 0.00
CA SER A 36 -8.32 7.61 0.02
C SER A 36 -8.89 8.65 -0.96
N PRO A 37 -9.25 9.87 -0.50
CA PRO A 37 -9.78 10.93 -1.37
C PRO A 37 -8.82 11.38 -2.48
N ALA A 38 -7.51 11.25 -2.22
CA ALA A 38 -6.45 11.64 -3.14
C ALA A 38 -6.08 10.52 -4.12
N LEU A 39 -5.98 9.28 -3.64
CA LEU A 39 -5.43 8.17 -4.41
C LEU A 39 -6.48 7.23 -4.98
N GLY A 40 -7.67 7.15 -4.36
CA GLY A 40 -8.69 6.15 -4.69
C GLY A 40 -9.22 6.23 -6.12
N ARG A 41 -9.28 7.43 -6.70
CA ARG A 41 -9.70 7.63 -8.09
C ARG A 41 -8.72 7.08 -9.13
N TYR A 42 -7.45 6.90 -8.72
CA TYR A 42 -6.39 6.35 -9.55
C TYR A 42 -6.07 4.90 -9.16
N PHE A 43 -6.52 4.43 -8.00
CA PHE A 43 -6.24 3.09 -7.53
C PHE A 43 -6.92 2.05 -8.41
N SER A 44 -6.15 1.04 -8.83
CA SER A 44 -6.63 -0.04 -9.69
C SER A 44 -6.71 -1.35 -8.91
N LYS A 45 -5.58 -1.80 -8.35
CA LYS A 45 -5.49 -3.06 -7.60
C LYS A 45 -4.31 -3.07 -6.64
N ALA A 46 -4.41 -3.92 -5.62
CA ALA A 46 -3.30 -4.30 -4.75
C ALA A 46 -3.14 -5.82 -4.83
N GLU A 47 -1.91 -6.31 -5.00
CA GLU A 47 -1.59 -7.73 -5.09
C GLU A 47 -0.46 -8.07 -4.13
N ILE A 48 -0.51 -9.23 -3.48
CA ILE A 48 0.57 -9.72 -2.63
C ILE A 48 1.47 -10.63 -3.48
N HIS A 49 2.75 -10.31 -3.56
CA HIS A 49 3.69 -11.02 -4.43
C HIS A 49 4.60 -12.00 -3.68
N VAL A 50 5.02 -11.69 -2.45
CA VAL A 50 5.94 -12.55 -1.69
C VAL A 50 5.60 -12.49 -0.21
N LEU A 51 5.48 -13.66 0.41
CA LEU A 51 5.47 -13.82 1.86
C LEU A 51 6.75 -14.56 2.27
N ARG A 52 7.63 -13.92 3.05
CA ARG A 52 8.81 -14.62 3.59
C ARG A 52 8.51 -15.16 4.98
N ASN A 53 8.48 -16.48 5.14
CA ASN A 53 8.09 -17.16 6.39
C ASN A 53 9.09 -16.98 7.56
N SER A 54 10.31 -16.52 7.31
CA SER A 54 11.37 -16.40 8.32
C SER A 54 11.34 -15.10 9.14
N SER A 55 10.64 -14.11 8.61
CA SER A 55 10.40 -12.77 9.15
C SER A 55 9.25 -12.27 8.31
N VAL A 56 8.07 -12.05 8.89
CA VAL A 56 6.79 -11.92 8.19
C VAL A 56 6.77 -10.67 7.28
N ILE A 57 7.52 -10.72 6.20
CA ILE A 57 7.67 -9.65 5.23
C ILE A 57 6.71 -9.95 4.10
N ALA A 58 5.77 -9.05 3.88
CA ALA A 58 4.87 -9.12 2.74
C ALA A 58 5.20 -8.02 1.73
N ASP A 59 5.41 -8.44 0.49
CA ASP A 59 5.60 -7.56 -0.66
C ASP A 59 4.25 -7.31 -1.34
N TYR A 60 3.77 -6.08 -1.29
CA TYR A 60 2.54 -5.64 -1.94
C TYR A 60 2.85 -4.82 -3.18
N HIS A 61 2.15 -5.13 -4.26
CA HIS A 61 2.19 -4.37 -5.50
C HIS A 61 0.88 -3.59 -5.64
N LEU A 62 1.00 -2.27 -5.51
CA LEU A 62 -0.09 -1.34 -5.74
C LEU A 62 -0.01 -0.86 -7.19
N THR A 63 -1.12 -1.00 -7.90
CA THR A 63 -1.26 -0.53 -9.28
C THR A 63 -2.19 0.66 -9.31
N PHE A 64 -1.72 1.75 -9.90
CA PHE A 64 -2.52 2.95 -10.16
C PHE A 64 -2.65 3.19 -11.65
N LEU A 65 -3.83 3.60 -12.07
CA LEU A 65 -4.17 3.99 -13.43
C LEU A 65 -4.16 5.51 -13.53
N MET A 66 -3.34 6.04 -14.44
CA MET A 66 -3.25 7.48 -14.68
C MET A 66 -3.58 7.83 -16.13
N PRO A 67 -4.29 8.95 -16.37
CA PRO A 67 -4.37 9.52 -17.71
C PRO A 67 -2.98 9.99 -18.16
N GLU A 68 -2.59 9.63 -19.39
CA GLU A 68 -1.28 9.93 -19.99
C GLU A 68 -0.97 11.44 -19.98
N GLU A 69 -1.97 12.27 -20.26
CA GLU A 69 -1.84 13.75 -20.31
C GLU A 69 -1.38 14.38 -19.00
N GLN A 70 -1.67 13.73 -17.86
CA GLN A 70 -1.36 14.25 -16.53
C GLN A 70 -0.31 13.37 -15.81
N GLN A 71 0.27 12.39 -16.50
CA GLN A 71 1.15 11.40 -15.90
C GLN A 71 2.29 12.02 -15.11
N ASP A 72 3.00 13.01 -15.66
CA ASP A 72 4.15 13.63 -14.97
C ASP A 72 3.74 14.43 -13.73
N GLN A 73 2.61 15.14 -13.80
CA GLN A 73 2.11 15.89 -12.65
C GLN A 73 1.59 14.94 -11.56
N LEU A 74 0.80 13.94 -11.94
CA LEU A 74 0.27 12.96 -11.01
C LEU A 74 1.41 12.18 -10.37
N ARG A 75 2.39 11.70 -11.14
CA ARG A 75 3.56 10.98 -10.61
C ARG A 75 4.37 11.79 -9.60
N ASN A 76 4.54 13.09 -9.83
CA ASN A 76 5.40 13.92 -8.99
C ASN A 76 4.66 14.51 -7.78
N PHE A 77 3.35 14.72 -7.87
CA PHE A 77 2.58 15.40 -6.83
C PHE A 77 1.53 14.51 -6.14
N THR A 78 0.64 13.87 -6.91
CA THR A 78 -0.51 13.14 -6.34
C THR A 78 -0.17 11.70 -5.97
N LEU A 79 0.51 10.99 -6.85
CA LEU A 79 1.02 9.63 -6.73
C LEU A 79 2.52 9.64 -6.46
N SER A 80 3.01 10.67 -5.76
CA SER A 80 4.37 10.67 -5.26
C SER A 80 4.54 9.57 -4.21
N ARG A 81 5.77 9.07 -4.06
CA ARG A 81 6.11 8.11 -3.01
C ARG A 81 5.64 8.62 -1.63
N GLU A 82 5.83 9.91 -1.39
CA GLU A 82 5.47 10.56 -0.13
C GLU A 82 3.96 10.54 0.12
N MET A 83 3.13 10.79 -0.91
CA MET A 83 1.67 10.73 -0.74
C MET A 83 1.19 9.31 -0.43
N VAL A 84 1.69 8.31 -1.16
CA VAL A 84 1.35 6.90 -0.91
C VAL A 84 1.79 6.47 0.49
N TYR A 85 2.96 6.95 0.92
CA TYR A 85 3.50 6.72 2.27
C TYR A 85 2.68 7.40 3.37
N ASN A 86 2.29 8.66 3.16
CA ASN A 86 1.54 9.45 4.13
C ASN A 86 0.12 8.91 4.34
N VAL A 87 -0.57 8.51 3.27
CA VAL A 87 -1.90 7.88 3.38
C VAL A 87 -1.83 6.61 4.21
N PHE A 88 -0.81 5.78 3.98
CA PHE A 88 -0.64 4.56 4.76
C PHE A 88 -0.28 4.83 6.22
N ARG A 89 0.61 5.80 6.48
CA ARG A 89 0.92 6.22 7.85
C ARG A 89 -0.31 6.72 8.59
N GLN A 90 -1.14 7.54 7.95
CA GLN A 90 -2.40 8.01 8.54
C GLN A 90 -3.27 6.83 8.95
N PHE A 91 -3.43 5.84 8.07
CA PHE A 91 -4.14 4.62 8.43
C PHE A 91 -3.53 3.89 9.64
N LEU A 92 -2.20 3.73 9.68
CA LEU A 92 -1.55 3.10 10.84
C LEU A 92 -1.74 3.86 12.16
N TYR A 93 -1.83 5.18 12.11
CA TYR A 93 -2.08 6.01 13.30
C TYR A 93 -3.57 6.06 13.67
N ASP A 94 -4.47 5.96 12.69
CA ASP A 94 -5.93 5.94 12.87
C ASP A 94 -6.42 4.59 13.43
N GLN A 95 -5.61 3.53 13.30
CA GLN A 95 -5.80 2.32 14.10
C GLN A 95 -5.47 2.63 15.56
N GLU A 96 -6.46 3.11 16.33
CA GLU A 96 -6.33 3.18 17.78
C GLU A 96 -5.93 1.80 18.33
N PRO A 97 -5.03 1.73 19.33
CA PRO A 97 -4.59 0.47 19.92
C PRO A 97 -5.70 -0.26 20.71
N ASP A 98 -6.93 0.25 20.70
CA ASP A 98 -8.05 -0.32 21.43
C ASP A 98 -8.75 -1.38 20.58
N SER A 99 -8.49 -2.62 20.98
CA SER A 99 -9.15 -3.89 20.66
C SER A 99 -8.47 -4.76 19.58
N SER A 100 -7.81 -5.81 20.11
CA SER A 100 -7.39 -7.03 19.42
C SER A 100 -6.15 -6.85 18.55
N GLU A 101 -4.95 -7.06 19.11
CA GLU A 101 -4.24 -8.36 18.94
C GLU A 101 -4.72 -9.01 17.65
N LEU A 102 -4.02 -8.85 16.52
CA LEU A 102 -3.20 -9.96 16.03
C LEU A 102 -2.09 -9.57 15.03
N LEU A 103 -2.01 -8.32 14.54
CA LEU A 103 -0.97 -7.91 13.58
C LEU A 103 -0.48 -6.46 13.80
N TYR A 104 0.71 -6.31 14.35
CA TYR A 104 1.39 -5.01 14.42
C TYR A 104 2.27 -4.80 13.18
N ILE A 105 1.99 -3.75 12.40
CA ILE A 105 2.86 -3.30 11.31
C ILE A 105 3.75 -2.20 11.84
N ASP A 106 5.07 -2.41 11.82
CA ASP A 106 6.00 -1.35 12.19
C ASP A 106 5.96 -0.23 11.12
N PRO A 107 5.54 1.01 11.47
CA PRO A 107 5.47 2.13 10.53
C PRO A 107 6.84 2.53 9.94
N LEU A 108 7.95 2.15 10.58
CA LEU A 108 9.30 2.39 10.11
C LEU A 108 9.81 1.29 9.16
N SER A 109 9.15 0.14 9.15
CA SER A 109 9.54 -1.00 8.32
C SER A 109 9.04 -0.91 6.87
N LEU A 110 8.24 0.11 6.55
CA LEU A 110 7.68 0.36 5.22
C LEU A 110 8.75 0.83 4.23
N ASN A 111 9.03 0.00 3.23
CA ASN A 111 9.87 0.36 2.08
C ASN A 111 9.01 0.44 0.81
N ILE A 112 8.84 1.65 0.26
CA ILE A 112 8.11 1.88 -1.00
C ILE A 112 9.11 2.12 -2.13
N GLN A 113 9.09 1.24 -3.13
CA GLN A 113 9.90 1.33 -4.34
C GLN A 113 9.02 1.59 -5.56
N LEU A 114 9.47 2.52 -6.40
CA LEU A 114 8.85 2.75 -7.69
C LEU A 114 9.35 1.67 -8.66
N ARG A 115 8.45 1.02 -9.41
CA ARG A 115 8.86 0.22 -10.57
C ARG A 115 8.48 0.96 -11.84
N HIS A 116 9.48 1.18 -12.70
CA HIS A 116 9.34 1.68 -14.07
C HIS A 116 9.10 0.52 -15.03
#